data_AF-A0A841KWY4-F1
#
_entry.id   AF-A0A841KWY4-F1
#
_cell.length_a   1.000
_cell.length_b   1.000
_cell.length_c   1.000
_cell.angle_alpha   90.00
_cell.angle_beta   90.00
_cell.angle_gamma   90.00
#
_symmetry.space_group_name_H-M   'P 1'
#
loop_
_entity.id
_entity.type
_entity.pdbx_description
1 polymer ?
#
loop_
_entity_poly.entity_id
_entity_poly.type
_entity_poly.pdbx_seq_one_letter_code
_entity_poly.pdbx_strand_id
1 'polypeptide(L)'
;MFGETISFGEGLIVTGLGMGVTFVTLIALSFLLDLLRMLFYKEPQKAPVQVVESAPVVEETVEEGNEEELIAVISAAVAASLQTSTHNIIVRNIVRVGDQSPTWNRLGKVEQMGSRF
;
A
#
# COMPACT_ATOMS: atom_id res chain seq x y z
N MET A 1 2.06 -30.15 49.49
CA MET A 1 1.94 -29.03 50.44
C MET A 1 1.09 -27.96 49.76
N PHE A 2 -0.17 -28.31 49.46
CA PHE A 2 -1.07 -27.54 48.61
C PHE A 2 -2.44 -27.55 49.28
N GLY A 3 -2.93 -26.39 49.69
CA GLY A 3 -4.23 -26.33 50.33
C GLY A 3 -4.47 -25.13 51.23
N GLU A 4 -3.98 -23.95 50.88
CA GLU A 4 -4.79 -22.76 51.16
C GLU A 4 -5.72 -22.61 49.96
N THR A 5 -6.98 -22.99 50.14
CA THR A 5 -8.05 -22.73 49.18
C THR A 5 -8.12 -21.23 49.01
N ILE A 6 -7.55 -20.71 47.91
CA ILE A 6 -7.76 -19.33 47.48
C ILE A 6 -9.27 -19.11 47.51
N SER A 7 -9.73 -18.21 48.37
CA SER A 7 -11.15 -17.93 48.52
C SER A 7 -11.69 -17.54 47.15
N PHE A 8 -12.84 -18.09 46.74
CA PHE A 8 -13.44 -17.75 45.44
C PHE A 8 -13.59 -16.23 45.23
N GLY A 9 -13.80 -15.49 46.33
CA GLY A 9 -13.82 -14.02 46.32
C GLY A 9 -12.47 -13.38 45.97
N GLU A 10 -11.36 -13.98 46.40
CA GLU A 10 -10.00 -13.51 46.13
C GLU A 10 -9.63 -13.73 44.65
N GLY A 11 -10.02 -14.89 44.07
CA GLY A 11 -9.88 -15.14 42.63
C GLY A 11 -10.73 -14.20 41.76
N LEU A 12 -11.93 -13.84 42.22
CA LEU A 12 -12.77 -12.83 41.57
C LEU A 12 -12.12 -11.44 41.56
N ILE A 13 -11.50 -11.04 42.67
CA ILE A 13 -10.76 -9.77 42.76
C ILE A 13 -9.58 -9.76 41.81
N VAL A 14 -8.78 -10.84 41.79
CA VAL A 14 -7.61 -10.95 40.89
C VAL A 14 -8.03 -10.91 39.42
N THR A 15 -9.13 -11.57 39.06
CA THR A 15 -9.67 -11.53 37.69
C THR A 15 -10.18 -10.14 37.32
N GLY A 16 -10.87 -9.46 38.24
CA GLY A 16 -11.31 -8.08 38.05
C GLY A 16 -10.13 -7.12 37.89
N LEU A 17 -9.07 -7.29 38.67
CA LEU A 17 -7.84 -6.52 38.56
C LEU A 17 -7.15 -6.80 37.21
N GLY A 18 -7.03 -8.06 36.81
CA GLY A 18 -6.47 -8.44 35.50
C GLY A 18 -7.27 -7.88 34.32
N MET A 19 -8.60 -8.01 34.34
CA MET A 19 -9.50 -7.47 33.32
C MET A 19 -9.48 -5.94 33.29
N GLY A 20 -9.35 -5.29 34.45
CA GLY A 20 -9.21 -3.84 34.55
C GLY A 20 -7.89 -3.34 33.95
N VAL A 21 -6.77 -4.00 34.27
CA VAL A 21 -5.45 -3.62 33.74
C VAL A 21 -5.39 -3.81 32.22
N THR A 22 -5.95 -4.88 31.67
CA THR A 22 -6.00 -5.07 30.21
C THR A 22 -6.87 -3.99 29.55
N PHE A 23 -8.02 -3.64 30.13
CA PHE A 23 -8.87 -2.56 29.62
C PHE A 23 -8.15 -1.20 29.60
N VAL A 24 -7.44 -0.85 30.67
CA VAL A 24 -6.61 0.37 30.74
C VAL A 24 -5.47 0.33 29.71
N THR A 25 -4.84 -0.83 29.53
CA THR A 25 -3.76 -1.00 28.55
C THR A 25 -4.26 -0.78 27.13
N LEU A 26 -5.45 -1.29 26.77
CA LEU A 26 -6.05 -1.06 25.45
C LEU A 26 -6.38 0.42 25.22
N ILE A 27 -6.92 1.12 26.22
CA ILE A 27 -7.16 2.57 26.14
C ILE A 27 -5.84 3.32 25.93
N ALA A 28 -4.81 2.98 26.71
CA ALA A 28 -3.49 3.62 26.59
C ALA A 28 -2.87 3.40 25.20
N LEU A 29 -2.97 2.18 24.66
CA LEU A 29 -2.52 1.89 23.29
C LEU A 29 -3.31 2.67 22.24
N SER A 30 -4.64 2.77 22.39
CA SER A 30 -5.48 3.57 21.48
C SER A 30 -5.05 5.04 21.49
N PHE A 31 -4.87 5.64 22.67
CA PHE A 31 -4.40 7.02 22.78
C PHE A 31 -3.03 7.22 22.17
N LEU A 32 -2.11 6.27 22.35
CA LEU A 32 -0.78 6.35 21.76
C LEU A 32 -0.86 6.31 20.23
N LEU A 33 -1.70 5.44 19.66
CA LEU A 33 -1.94 5.38 18.23
C LEU A 33 -2.60 6.66 17.70
N ASP A 34 -3.55 7.24 18.42
CA ASP A 34 -4.20 8.49 18.02
C ASP A 34 -3.24 9.69 18.08
N LEU A 35 -2.33 9.71 19.06
CA LEU A 35 -1.31 10.76 19.17
C LEU A 35 -0.26 10.64 18.06
N LEU A 36 0.17 9.41 17.75
CA LEU A 36 1.01 9.14 16.59
C LEU A 36 0.27 9.48 15.29
N ARG A 37 -1.00 9.11 15.16
CA ARG A 37 -1.81 9.51 14.01
C ARG A 37 -1.87 11.03 13.91
N MET A 38 -2.10 11.76 14.98
CA MET A 38 -2.13 13.22 14.93
C MET A 38 -0.77 13.86 14.60
N LEU A 39 0.33 13.26 15.04
CA LEU A 39 1.67 13.76 14.75
C LEU A 39 2.15 13.41 13.32
N PHE A 40 1.82 12.20 12.84
CA PHE A 40 2.27 11.66 11.55
C PHE A 40 1.25 11.84 10.42
N TYR A 41 -0.05 11.96 10.70
CA TYR A 41 -1.09 12.42 9.77
C TYR A 41 -1.29 13.93 9.93
N LYS A 42 -0.39 14.69 9.33
CA LYS A 42 -0.70 16.05 8.90
C LYS A 42 -1.29 15.93 7.49
N GLU A 43 -2.58 15.64 7.40
CA GLU A 43 -3.24 15.53 6.10
C GLU A 43 -3.21 16.89 5.37
N PRO A 44 -2.93 16.92 4.06
CA PRO A 44 -3.42 17.99 3.21
C PRO A 44 -4.95 17.95 3.25
N GLN A 45 -5.57 19.12 3.43
CA GLN A 45 -7.01 19.30 3.44
C GLN A 45 -7.69 18.49 2.32
N LYS A 46 -8.53 17.53 2.68
CA LYS A 46 -9.63 17.11 1.82
C LYS A 46 -10.68 18.23 1.86
N ALA A 47 -10.58 19.13 0.88
CA ALA A 47 -11.70 19.97 0.50
C ALA A 47 -12.88 19.06 0.11
N PRO A 48 -14.12 19.47 0.41
CA PRO A 48 -15.30 18.68 0.12
C PRO A 48 -15.44 18.52 -1.39
N VAL A 49 -15.84 17.31 -1.80
CA VAL A 49 -16.20 16.98 -3.17
C VAL A 49 -17.21 18.01 -3.69
N GLN A 50 -16.75 18.88 -4.58
CA GLN A 50 -17.60 19.67 -5.47
C GLN A 50 -17.32 19.23 -6.90
N VAL A 51 -18.36 18.72 -7.53
CA VAL A 51 -18.45 18.47 -8.97
C VAL A 51 -18.31 19.81 -9.69
N VAL A 52 -17.18 20.05 -10.36
CA VAL A 52 -17.07 21.11 -11.39
C VAL A 52 -16.08 20.66 -12.48
N GLU A 53 -16.68 20.26 -13.61
CA GLU A 53 -16.34 20.63 -14.98
C GLU A 53 -15.00 21.38 -15.29
N SER A 54 -14.23 20.76 -16.19
CA SER A 54 -13.40 21.34 -17.27
C SER A 54 -12.03 22.02 -17.01
N ALA A 55 -11.00 21.36 -17.61
CA ALA A 55 -9.82 21.88 -18.34
C ALA A 55 -8.52 22.29 -17.60
N PRO A 56 -7.36 22.24 -18.28
CA PRO A 56 -6.74 21.10 -18.98
C PRO A 56 -5.30 20.88 -18.46
N VAL A 57 -4.91 19.64 -18.16
CA VAL A 57 -3.51 19.32 -17.81
C VAL A 57 -2.93 18.46 -18.92
N VAL A 58 -2.17 19.12 -19.79
CA VAL A 58 -1.10 18.60 -20.64
C VAL A 58 -1.43 17.27 -21.33
N GLU A 59 -1.90 17.38 -22.58
CA GLU A 59 -1.66 16.36 -23.60
C GLU A 59 -0.14 16.11 -23.66
N GLU A 60 0.34 15.11 -22.93
CA GLU A 60 1.35 14.25 -23.53
C GLU A 60 0.59 13.57 -24.66
N THR A 61 0.71 14.13 -25.87
CA THR A 61 0.31 13.49 -27.10
C THR A 61 0.83 12.06 -27.01
N VAL A 62 -0.07 11.13 -26.71
CA VAL A 62 0.12 9.74 -27.04
C VAL A 62 0.24 9.79 -28.54
N GLU A 63 1.46 9.85 -29.05
CA GLU A 63 1.72 9.65 -30.45
C GLU A 63 1.07 8.30 -30.76
N GLU A 64 -0.03 8.34 -31.52
CA GLU A 64 -0.75 7.15 -32.01
C GLU A 64 0.20 6.20 -32.78
N GLY A 65 1.43 6.63 -33.09
CA GLY A 65 2.49 5.81 -33.69
C GLY A 65 3.20 4.82 -32.76
N ASN A 66 3.05 4.91 -31.43
CA ASN A 66 3.82 4.05 -30.51
C ASN A 66 3.13 2.73 -30.15
N GLU A 67 1.90 2.48 -30.61
CA GLU A 67 1.18 1.24 -30.26
C GLU A 67 1.82 0.00 -30.88
N GLU A 68 2.25 0.07 -32.14
CA GLU A 68 2.94 -1.04 -32.83
C GLU A 68 4.29 -1.35 -32.18
N GLU A 69 5.06 -0.32 -31.82
CA GLU A 69 6.33 -0.47 -31.12
C GLU A 69 6.14 -1.13 -29.74
N LEU A 70 5.13 -0.70 -28.99
CA LEU A 70 4.78 -1.28 -27.70
C LEU A 70 4.36 -2.76 -27.84
N ILE A 71 3.53 -3.09 -28.82
CA ILE A 71 3.12 -4.47 -29.09
C ILE A 71 4.32 -5.33 -29.44
N ALA A 72 5.24 -4.84 -30.28
CA ALA A 72 6.44 -5.57 -30.69
C ALA A 72 7.37 -5.86 -29.50
N VAL A 73 7.70 -4.85 -28.70
CA VAL A 73 8.60 -5.00 -27.54
C VAL A 73 7.98 -5.90 -26.46
N ILE A 74 6.69 -5.72 -26.15
CA ILE A 74 5.98 -6.56 -25.17
C ILE A 74 5.90 -8.01 -25.67
N SER A 75 5.52 -8.23 -26.92
CA SER A 75 5.42 -9.58 -27.49
C SER A 75 6.78 -10.28 -27.53
N ALA A 76 7.85 -9.56 -27.89
CA ALA A 76 9.21 -10.08 -27.86
C ALA A 76 9.65 -10.47 -26.43
N ALA A 77 9.37 -9.63 -25.44
CA ALA A 77 9.71 -9.90 -24.04
C ALA A 77 8.96 -11.12 -23.48
N VAL A 78 7.66 -11.25 -23.80
CA VAL A 78 6.84 -12.39 -23.40
C VAL A 78 7.29 -13.67 -24.12
N ALA A 79 7.56 -13.59 -25.43
CA ALA A 79 8.10 -14.70 -26.21
C ALA A 79 9.42 -15.22 -25.64
N ALA A 80 10.34 -14.32 -25.29
CA ALA A 80 11.61 -14.66 -24.65
C ALA A 80 11.42 -15.29 -23.26
N SER A 81 10.50 -14.75 -22.45
CA SER A 81 10.23 -15.24 -21.09
C SER A 81 9.59 -16.64 -21.08
N LEU A 82 8.71 -16.92 -22.05
CA LEU A 82 8.01 -18.20 -22.19
C LEU A 82 8.72 -19.18 -23.13
N GLN A 83 9.90 -18.82 -23.65
CA GLN A 83 10.67 -19.61 -24.63
C GLN A 83 9.82 -20.06 -25.82
N THR A 84 8.91 -19.20 -26.27
CA THR A 84 7.97 -19.47 -27.35
C THR A 84 8.18 -18.49 -28.51
N SER A 85 7.66 -18.83 -29.69
CA SER A 85 7.71 -17.93 -30.85
C SER A 85 6.64 -16.84 -30.74
N THR A 86 6.93 -15.66 -31.28
CA THR A 86 6.00 -14.50 -31.35
C THR A 86 4.70 -14.85 -32.09
N HIS A 87 4.75 -15.77 -33.07
CA HIS A 87 3.56 -16.23 -33.80
C HIS A 87 2.55 -17.02 -32.95
N ASN A 88 2.94 -17.49 -31.76
CA ASN A 88 2.06 -18.23 -30.85
C ASN A 88 1.34 -17.30 -29.85
N ILE A 89 1.59 -15.99 -29.90
CA ILE A 89 1.07 -15.03 -28.93
C ILE A 89 0.12 -14.05 -29.66
N ILE A 90 -1.07 -13.82 -29.08
CA ILE A 90 -2.05 -12.86 -29.62
C ILE A 90 -2.35 -11.82 -28.54
N VAL A 91 -1.99 -10.56 -28.81
CA VAL A 91 -2.29 -9.42 -27.93
C VAL A 91 -3.69 -8.91 -28.23
N ARG A 92 -4.57 -8.94 -27.23
CA ARG A 92 -5.98 -8.51 -27.38
C ARG A 92 -6.26 -7.11 -26.85
N ASN A 93 -5.60 -6.72 -25.77
CA ASN A 93 -5.81 -5.44 -25.11
C ASN A 93 -4.56 -5.07 -24.30
N ILE A 94 -4.17 -3.80 -24.33
CA ILE A 94 -3.08 -3.25 -23.52
C ILE A 94 -3.68 -2.12 -22.69
N VAL A 95 -3.66 -2.29 -21.37
CA VAL A 95 -4.12 -1.25 -20.43
C VAL A 95 -2.98 -0.90 -19.50
N ARG A 96 -2.62 0.38 -19.46
CA ARG A 96 -1.66 0.90 -18.49
C ARG A 96 -2.34 0.95 -17.12
N VAL A 97 -1.92 0.07 -16.21
CA VAL A 97 -2.29 0.20 -14.80
C VAL A 97 -1.40 1.27 -14.18
N GLY A 98 -2.01 2.26 -13.51
CA GLY A 98 -1.26 3.36 -12.90
C GLY A 98 -0.22 2.84 -11.91
N ASP A 99 0.99 3.39 -11.97
CA ASP A 99 2.08 3.00 -11.08
C ASP A 99 1.72 3.35 -9.62
N GLN A 100 1.38 2.34 -8.83
CA GLN A 100 1.09 2.47 -7.40
C GLN A 100 2.35 2.49 -6.54
N SER A 101 3.54 2.60 -7.14
CA SER A 101 4.78 2.60 -6.37
C SER A 101 4.95 3.89 -5.56
N PRO A 102 5.26 3.78 -4.24
CA PRO A 102 5.52 4.96 -3.42
C PRO A 102 6.81 5.66 -3.85
N THR A 103 6.91 6.96 -3.60
CA THR A 103 8.04 7.81 -4.05
C THR A 103 9.42 7.25 -3.69
N TRP A 104 9.57 6.61 -2.52
CA TRP A 104 10.84 6.01 -2.09
C TRP A 104 11.26 4.81 -2.98
N ASN A 105 10.30 4.02 -3.49
CA ASN A 105 10.58 2.89 -4.36
C ASN A 105 11.09 3.37 -5.73
N ARG A 106 10.52 4.47 -6.22
CA ARG A 106 10.97 5.12 -7.46
C ARG A 106 12.38 5.70 -7.30
N LEU A 107 12.62 6.44 -6.22
CA LEU A 107 13.93 7.03 -5.92
C LEU A 107 15.00 5.97 -5.71
N GLY A 108 14.70 4.87 -5.02
CA GLY A 108 15.65 3.77 -4.81
C GLY A 108 16.11 3.10 -6.12
N LYS A 109 15.20 2.91 -7.08
CA LYS A 109 15.55 2.37 -8.41
C LYS A 109 16.45 3.33 -9.19
N VAL A 110 16.14 4.63 -9.17
CA VAL A 110 16.93 5.66 -9.84
C VAL A 110 18.33 5.74 -9.25
N GLU A 111 18.45 5.71 -7.92
CA GLU A 111 19.73 5.69 -7.21
C GLU A 111 20.57 4.46 -7.59
N GLN A 112 19.98 3.26 -7.60
CA GLN A 112 20.68 2.04 -8.02
C GLN A 112 21.11 2.05 -9.49
N MET A 113 20.38 2.74 -10.36
CA MET A 113 20.81 2.90 -11.76
C MET A 113 21.97 3.89 -11.87
N GLY A 114 21.94 4.97 -11.08
CA GLY A 114 23.02 5.96 -11.01
C GLY A 114 24.30 5.43 -10.37
N SER A 115 24.18 4.57 -9.35
CA SER A 115 25.32 4.01 -8.60
C SER A 115 26.11 2.94 -9.35
N ARG A 116 25.68 2.57 -10.57
CA ARG A 116 26.33 1.56 -11.41
C ARG A 116 27.33 2.15 -12.40
N PHE A 117 27.53 3.47 -12.36
CA PHE A 117 28.52 4.22 -13.14
C PHE A 117 29.64 4.76 -12.25
#